data_AF-A0A9P7UNE4-F1
#
_entry.id   AF-A0A9P7UNE4-F1
#
_cell.length_a   1.000
_cell.length_b   1.000
_cell.length_c   1.000
_cell.angle_alpha   90.00
_cell.angle_beta   90.00
_cell.angle_gamma   90.00
#
_symmetry.space_group_name_H-M   'P 1'
#
loop_
_entity.id
_entity.type
_entity.pdbx_description
1 polymer ?
#
loop_
_entity_poly.entity_id
_entity_poly.type
_entity_poly.pdbx_seq_one_letter_code
_entity_poly.pdbx_strand_id
1 'polypeptide(L)'
;MKSLTHSMARRFLFTALASITVLSLFYLSQSPSSVHHYIQSIHSHLPTKLQSIMPSYSLTPNLKGWHSRSLSTPYPGDPEGYQPKLENLVFVALQNAQAIPEGFSLAVFKHDDPNQNVAVDATGRVLLLSESDYAGLTTLSQKITIDLPDTGNFRNTWVVNQLRTSQPIDRFFVKGAQDGKLKETSVQGWSEDKRELKDSVGEYTELPETLAEFVGLVREAREGFEFRHGQTDPPMVKKVKQILPDDI
;
A
#
# COMPACT_ATOMS: atom_id res chain seq x y z
N MET A 1 50.05 -56.03 2.52
CA MET A 1 49.47 -55.27 1.38
C MET A 1 47.99 -54.99 1.63
N LYS A 2 47.69 -53.91 2.35
CA LYS A 2 46.38 -53.28 2.55
C LYS A 2 46.67 -52.02 3.40
N SER A 3 46.00 -50.91 3.11
CA SER A 3 46.17 -49.58 3.74
C SER A 3 47.13 -48.63 3.00
N LEU A 4 46.61 -47.96 1.96
CA LEU A 4 47.13 -46.65 1.52
C LEU A 4 46.16 -45.82 0.65
N THR A 5 44.93 -46.27 0.41
CA THR A 5 43.99 -45.59 -0.51
C THR A 5 42.91 -44.73 0.16
N HIS A 6 42.86 -44.63 1.49
CA HIS A 6 41.77 -43.91 2.18
C HIS A 6 42.09 -42.47 2.63
N SER A 7 43.34 -42.01 2.50
CA SER A 7 43.77 -40.71 3.04
C SER A 7 43.61 -39.52 2.06
N MET A 8 43.67 -39.75 0.74
CA MET A 8 43.58 -38.64 -0.23
C MET A 8 42.16 -38.14 -0.48
N ALA A 9 41.13 -38.98 -0.33
CA ALA A 9 39.75 -38.60 -0.63
C ALA A 9 39.15 -37.60 0.39
N ARG A 10 39.68 -37.54 1.63
CA ARG A 10 39.19 -36.61 2.67
C ARG A 10 39.79 -35.19 2.58
N ARG A 11 40.94 -35.02 1.92
CA ARG A 11 41.60 -33.70 1.80
C ARG A 11 41.02 -32.85 0.67
N PHE A 12 40.45 -33.46 -0.36
CA PHE A 12 39.80 -32.72 -1.46
C PHE A 12 38.41 -32.16 -1.11
N LEU A 13 37.67 -32.82 -0.21
CA LEU A 13 36.32 -32.37 0.16
C LEU A 13 36.33 -31.10 1.05
N PHE A 14 37.37 -30.93 1.89
CA PHE A 14 37.46 -29.79 2.80
C PHE A 14 37.90 -28.48 2.12
N THR A 15 38.70 -28.54 1.06
CA THR A 15 39.10 -27.34 0.30
C THR A 15 37.99 -26.78 -0.61
N ALA A 16 37.07 -27.62 -1.06
CA ALA A 16 35.92 -27.18 -1.87
C ALA A 16 34.86 -26.42 -1.03
N LEU A 17 34.62 -26.84 0.22
CA LEU A 17 33.67 -26.19 1.12
C LEU A 17 34.16 -24.82 1.62
N ALA A 18 35.46 -24.67 1.90
CA ALA A 18 36.02 -23.39 2.33
C ALA A 18 35.96 -22.29 1.25
N SER A 19 36.04 -22.67 -0.04
CA SER A 19 36.01 -21.72 -1.16
C SER A 19 34.59 -21.18 -1.42
N ILE A 20 33.55 -21.98 -1.16
CA ILE A 20 32.14 -21.56 -1.34
C ILE A 20 31.73 -20.55 -0.26
N THR A 21 32.23 -20.70 0.97
CA THR A 21 31.98 -19.73 2.07
C THR A 21 32.68 -18.39 1.89
N VAL A 22 33.85 -18.34 1.24
CA VAL A 22 34.55 -17.06 0.97
C VAL A 22 33.89 -16.31 -0.18
N LEU A 23 33.33 -17.00 -1.18
CA LEU A 23 32.60 -16.35 -2.27
C LEU A 23 31.24 -15.78 -1.84
N SER A 24 30.54 -16.42 -0.89
CA SER A 24 29.27 -15.91 -0.37
C SER A 24 29.46 -14.73 0.60
N LEU A 25 30.56 -14.68 1.35
CA LEU A 25 30.92 -13.52 2.18
C LEU A 25 31.34 -12.29 1.35
N PHE A 26 31.88 -12.48 0.15
CA PHE A 26 32.20 -11.36 -0.76
C PHE A 26 30.96 -10.76 -1.45
N TYR A 27 29.90 -11.55 -1.63
CA TYR A 27 28.63 -11.05 -2.20
C TYR A 27 27.78 -10.28 -1.19
N LEU A 28 27.96 -10.52 0.11
CA LEU A 28 27.24 -9.82 1.19
C LEU A 28 27.94 -8.51 1.63
N SER A 29 29.15 -8.21 1.15
CA SER A 29 29.87 -6.98 1.48
C SER A 29 29.83 -5.90 0.39
N GLN A 30 29.11 -6.10 -0.71
CA GLN A 30 28.90 -5.05 -1.70
C GLN A 30 27.71 -4.17 -1.28
N SER A 31 28.02 -2.92 -0.97
CA SER A 31 27.06 -1.88 -0.59
C SER A 31 25.97 -1.65 -1.66
N PRO A 32 24.74 -1.24 -1.27
CA PRO A 32 23.61 -1.03 -2.20
C PRO A 32 23.80 0.07 -3.25
N SER A 33 24.92 0.80 -3.21
CA SER A 33 25.23 1.94 -4.08
C SER A 33 25.62 1.56 -5.53
N SER A 34 25.89 0.29 -5.80
CA SER A 34 26.40 -0.14 -7.12
C SER A 34 25.30 -0.51 -8.14
N VAL A 35 24.06 -0.72 -7.69
CA VAL A 35 22.93 -1.05 -8.60
C VAL A 35 22.40 0.21 -9.29
N HIS A 36 22.46 1.37 -8.63
CA HIS A 36 22.01 2.65 -9.22
C HIS A 36 22.93 3.14 -10.34
N HIS A 37 24.25 2.92 -10.25
CA HIS A 37 25.17 3.32 -11.31
C HIS A 37 25.12 2.41 -12.55
N TYR A 38 24.77 1.14 -12.40
CA TYR A 38 24.67 0.22 -13.52
C TYR A 38 23.41 0.48 -14.39
N ILE A 39 22.29 0.87 -13.77
CA ILE A 39 21.04 1.18 -14.50
C ILE A 39 21.18 2.50 -15.30
N GLN A 40 21.88 3.51 -14.76
CA GLN A 40 22.13 4.75 -15.51
C GLN A 40 23.08 4.55 -16.71
N SER A 41 24.01 3.60 -16.64
CA SER A 41 24.96 3.32 -17.74
C SER A 41 24.32 2.59 -18.93
N ILE A 42 23.22 1.86 -18.74
CA ILE A 42 22.56 1.14 -19.85
C ILE A 42 21.70 2.10 -20.69
N HIS A 43 21.16 3.17 -20.09
CA HIS A 43 20.34 4.15 -20.80
C HIS A 43 21.12 5.07 -21.75
N SER A 44 22.42 5.27 -21.56
CA SER A 44 23.21 6.22 -22.36
C SER A 44 23.78 5.65 -23.67
N HIS A 45 23.65 4.34 -23.93
CA HIS A 45 24.29 3.68 -25.07
C HIS A 45 23.35 2.88 -25.99
N LEU A 46 22.03 3.02 -25.84
CA LEU A 46 21.10 2.43 -26.79
C LEU A 46 20.85 3.37 -27.97
N PRO A 47 20.97 2.89 -29.23
CA PRO A 47 20.60 3.67 -30.39
C PRO A 47 19.10 3.98 -30.34
N THR A 48 18.76 5.24 -30.60
CA THR A 48 17.42 5.87 -30.50
C THR A 48 16.32 5.10 -31.26
N LYS A 49 16.70 4.23 -32.19
CA LYS A 49 15.80 3.45 -33.04
C LYS A 49 15.17 2.22 -32.37
N LEU A 50 15.64 1.81 -31.17
CA LEU A 50 15.06 0.69 -30.41
C LEU A 50 14.13 1.13 -29.26
N GLN A 51 14.06 2.42 -28.96
CA GLN A 51 13.12 2.95 -27.95
C GLN A 51 11.65 2.87 -28.39
N SER A 52 11.36 2.73 -29.70
CA SER A 52 9.99 2.71 -30.22
C SER A 52 9.35 1.32 -30.31
N ILE A 53 10.02 0.26 -29.83
CA ILE A 53 9.53 -1.13 -29.93
C ILE A 53 9.32 -1.75 -28.54
N MET A 54 9.70 -1.06 -27.46
CA MET A 54 9.35 -1.52 -26.12
C MET A 54 7.91 -1.08 -25.80
N PRO A 55 6.98 -2.02 -25.51
CA PRO A 55 5.71 -1.62 -24.92
C PRO A 55 6.03 -0.84 -23.65
N SER A 56 5.40 0.32 -23.48
CA SER A 56 5.39 1.04 -22.23
C SER A 56 4.80 0.12 -21.16
N TYR A 57 5.64 -0.64 -20.46
CA TYR A 57 5.23 -1.34 -19.26
C TYR A 57 4.82 -0.24 -18.28
N SER A 58 3.52 -0.09 -18.08
CA SER A 58 2.99 0.66 -16.95
C SER A 58 3.56 -0.01 -15.70
N LEU A 59 4.53 0.63 -15.06
CA LEU A 59 5.16 0.13 -13.84
C LEU A 59 4.21 0.15 -12.64
N THR A 60 3.00 0.70 -12.80
CA THR A 60 1.89 0.53 -11.86
C THR A 60 1.19 -0.80 -12.15
N PRO A 61 1.17 -1.74 -11.18
CA PRO A 61 0.29 -2.89 -11.24
C PRO A 61 -1.15 -2.43 -11.46
N ASN A 62 -1.96 -3.22 -12.16
CA ASN A 62 -3.40 -2.94 -12.24
C ASN A 62 -4.02 -3.20 -10.85
N LEU A 63 -4.11 -2.15 -10.03
CA LEU A 63 -4.65 -2.24 -8.67
C LEU A 63 -6.16 -2.35 -8.64
N LYS A 64 -6.86 -2.00 -9.73
CA LYS A 64 -8.31 -2.16 -9.81
C LYS A 64 -8.69 -3.64 -9.60
N GLY A 65 -9.70 -3.86 -8.78
CA GLY A 65 -10.17 -5.19 -8.40
C GLY A 65 -9.26 -5.91 -7.39
N TRP A 66 -8.38 -5.19 -6.68
CA TRP A 66 -7.57 -5.79 -5.61
C TRP A 66 -8.47 -6.42 -4.55
N HIS A 67 -9.60 -5.79 -4.22
CA HIS A 67 -10.50 -6.28 -3.18
C HIS A 67 -11.10 -7.61 -3.59
N SER A 68 -11.65 -7.70 -4.80
CA SER A 68 -12.16 -8.94 -5.39
C SER A 68 -11.12 -10.07 -5.42
N ARG A 69 -9.85 -9.77 -5.74
CA ARG A 69 -8.76 -10.77 -5.67
C ARG A 69 -8.53 -11.23 -4.24
N SER A 70 -8.43 -10.30 -3.30
CA SER A 70 -8.20 -10.58 -1.88
C SER A 70 -9.34 -11.34 -1.20
N LEU A 71 -10.58 -11.22 -1.69
CA LEU A 71 -11.70 -12.05 -1.22
C LEU A 71 -11.50 -13.55 -1.50
N SER A 72 -10.71 -13.89 -2.51
CA SER A 72 -10.36 -15.29 -2.83
C SER A 72 -9.23 -15.84 -1.96
N THR A 73 -8.60 -14.99 -1.13
CA THR A 73 -7.46 -15.33 -0.26
C THR A 73 -7.70 -14.80 1.16
N PRO A 74 -8.60 -15.44 1.94
CA PRO A 74 -8.88 -15.01 3.31
C PRO A 74 -7.65 -15.16 4.22
N TYR A 75 -7.62 -14.38 5.30
CA TYR A 75 -6.58 -14.49 6.33
C TYR A 75 -6.48 -15.92 6.89
N PRO A 76 -5.27 -16.51 7.00
CA PRO A 76 -5.11 -17.87 7.47
C PRO A 76 -5.41 -17.95 8.97
N GLY A 77 -6.38 -18.80 9.34
CA GLY A 77 -6.77 -19.02 10.73
C GLY A 77 -8.12 -18.38 11.08
N ASP A 78 -8.32 -18.12 12.37
CA ASP A 78 -9.50 -17.43 12.88
C ASP A 78 -9.35 -15.91 12.66
N PRO A 79 -10.18 -15.28 11.80
CA PRO A 79 -10.14 -13.84 11.60
C PRO A 79 -10.36 -13.04 12.89
N GLU A 80 -11.09 -13.60 13.87
CA GLU A 80 -11.28 -12.94 15.17
C GLU A 80 -9.99 -12.89 16.00
N GLY A 81 -9.04 -13.79 15.73
CA GLY A 81 -7.73 -13.84 16.35
C GLY A 81 -6.75 -12.79 15.83
N TYR A 82 -7.03 -12.16 14.67
CA TYR A 82 -6.21 -11.05 14.21
C TYR A 82 -6.33 -9.85 15.16
N GLN A 83 -5.18 -9.30 15.55
CA GLN A 83 -5.11 -8.17 16.46
C GLN A 83 -4.40 -7.01 15.76
N PRO A 84 -5.15 -6.02 15.21
CA PRO A 84 -4.54 -4.87 14.56
C PRO A 84 -3.69 -4.10 15.58
N LYS A 85 -2.58 -3.54 15.12
CA LYS A 85 -1.68 -2.75 15.94
C LYS A 85 -1.27 -1.47 15.22
N LEU A 86 -1.15 -0.37 15.95
CA LEU A 86 -0.80 0.93 15.38
C LEU A 86 0.61 0.93 14.79
N GLU A 87 1.56 0.17 15.36
CA GLU A 87 2.90 0.03 14.81
C GLU A 87 2.91 -0.53 13.38
N ASN A 88 1.96 -1.41 13.06
CA ASN A 88 1.84 -2.10 11.79
C ASN A 88 0.93 -1.40 10.79
N LEU A 89 0.15 -0.39 11.23
CA LEU A 89 -0.75 0.36 10.36
C LEU A 89 0.03 1.08 9.25
N VAL A 90 -0.34 0.87 8.00
CA VAL A 90 0.18 1.61 6.84
C VAL A 90 -0.72 2.82 6.57
N PHE A 91 -2.01 2.57 6.39
CA PHE A 91 -3.02 3.62 6.32
C PHE A 91 -4.39 3.09 6.76
N VAL A 92 -5.27 4.01 7.13
CA VAL A 92 -6.71 3.77 7.32
C VAL A 92 -7.51 4.80 6.56
N ALA A 93 -8.64 4.37 6.01
CA ALA A 93 -9.59 5.19 5.30
C ALA A 93 -10.96 5.13 5.98
N LEU A 94 -11.50 6.31 6.26
CA LEU A 94 -12.82 6.53 6.82
C LEU A 94 -13.67 7.29 5.81
N GLN A 95 -14.99 7.24 5.97
CA GLN A 95 -15.95 8.00 5.19
C GLN A 95 -16.91 8.69 6.13
N ASN A 96 -16.93 10.02 6.07
CA ASN A 96 -17.85 10.85 6.82
C ASN A 96 -19.05 11.17 5.92
N ALA A 97 -20.22 10.63 6.26
CA ALA A 97 -21.49 10.92 5.61
C ALA A 97 -22.55 11.26 6.67
N GLN A 98 -23.62 11.96 6.29
CA GLN A 98 -24.68 12.36 7.24
C GLN A 98 -25.28 11.17 8.02
N ALA A 99 -25.45 10.03 7.35
CA ALA A 99 -25.97 8.82 7.98
C ALA A 99 -24.90 8.04 8.77
N ILE A 100 -23.62 8.24 8.45
CA ILE A 100 -22.49 7.48 9.01
C ILE A 100 -21.32 8.47 9.21
N PRO A 101 -21.29 9.21 10.33
CA PRO A 101 -20.31 10.29 10.50
C PRO A 101 -18.86 9.79 10.56
N GLU A 102 -18.64 8.50 10.84
CA GLU A 102 -17.31 7.87 10.94
C GLU A 102 -17.34 6.47 10.31
N GLY A 103 -17.85 6.35 9.08
CA GLY A 103 -17.92 5.06 8.40
C GLY A 103 -16.53 4.49 8.14
N PHE A 104 -16.24 3.28 8.58
CA PHE A 104 -15.00 2.60 8.22
C PHE A 104 -15.04 2.13 6.75
N SER A 105 -13.94 2.27 6.03
CA SER A 105 -13.82 1.80 4.64
C SER A 105 -12.72 0.74 4.48
N LEU A 106 -11.50 1.05 4.90
CA LEU A 106 -10.34 0.18 4.70
C LEU A 106 -9.26 0.49 5.73
N ALA A 107 -8.55 -0.52 6.22
CA ALA A 107 -7.24 -0.34 6.83
C ALA A 107 -6.24 -1.36 6.27
N VAL A 108 -5.02 -0.93 6.01
CA VAL A 108 -3.94 -1.79 5.53
C VAL A 108 -2.84 -1.86 6.58
N PHE A 109 -2.38 -3.08 6.84
CA PHE A 109 -1.38 -3.40 7.84
C PHE A 109 -0.22 -4.14 7.21
N LYS A 110 0.98 -3.74 7.60
CA LYS A 110 2.21 -4.49 7.34
C LYS A 110 2.29 -5.69 8.29
N HIS A 111 2.74 -6.82 7.75
CA HIS A 111 3.12 -7.98 8.56
C HIS A 111 4.64 -8.21 8.49
N ASP A 112 5.18 -8.92 9.49
CA ASP A 112 6.62 -9.27 9.51
C ASP A 112 6.99 -10.20 8.36
N ASP A 113 6.09 -11.12 8.01
CA ASP A 113 6.13 -11.86 6.75
C ASP A 113 5.52 -11.02 5.62
N PRO A 114 6.29 -10.61 4.60
CA PRO A 114 5.79 -9.79 3.50
C PRO A 114 4.69 -10.46 2.67
N ASN A 115 4.52 -11.78 2.75
CA ASN A 115 3.44 -12.50 2.07
C ASN A 115 2.12 -12.54 2.88
N GLN A 116 2.10 -11.91 4.05
CA GLN A 116 0.97 -11.92 4.96
C GLN A 116 0.47 -10.51 5.30
N ASN A 117 0.75 -9.52 4.45
CA ASN A 117 0.19 -8.19 4.62
C ASN A 117 -1.35 -8.24 4.57
N VAL A 118 -1.99 -7.45 5.42
CA VAL A 118 -3.41 -7.59 5.71
C VAL A 118 -4.16 -6.33 5.33
N ALA A 119 -5.35 -6.50 4.74
CA ALA A 119 -6.38 -5.49 4.66
C ALA A 119 -7.57 -5.86 5.56
N VAL A 120 -8.15 -4.86 6.22
CA VAL A 120 -9.45 -4.97 6.89
C VAL A 120 -10.44 -4.08 6.13
N ASP A 121 -11.53 -4.67 5.62
CA ASP A 121 -12.50 -3.96 4.80
C ASP A 121 -13.71 -3.41 5.59
N ALA A 122 -14.61 -2.70 4.92
CA ALA A 122 -15.76 -2.04 5.55
C ALA A 122 -16.69 -3.00 6.30
N THR A 123 -16.68 -4.29 5.95
CA THR A 123 -17.47 -5.34 6.60
C THR A 123 -16.73 -6.02 7.77
N GLY A 124 -15.48 -5.65 8.00
CA GLY A 124 -14.62 -6.23 9.03
C GLY A 124 -13.93 -7.53 8.62
N ARG A 125 -13.93 -7.90 7.34
CA ARG A 125 -13.19 -9.07 6.84
C ARG A 125 -11.70 -8.79 6.90
N VAL A 126 -10.93 -9.78 7.33
CA VAL A 126 -9.47 -9.76 7.33
C VAL A 126 -9.00 -10.49 6.08
N LEU A 127 -8.36 -9.76 5.17
CA LEU A 127 -7.99 -10.22 3.84
C LEU A 127 -6.47 -10.20 3.66
N LEU A 128 -5.92 -11.21 3.01
CA LEU A 128 -4.52 -11.14 2.58
C LEU A 128 -4.41 -10.31 1.30
N LEU A 129 -3.41 -9.43 1.27
CA LEU A 129 -3.02 -8.70 0.09
C LEU A 129 -1.92 -9.46 -0.64
N SER A 130 -2.02 -9.54 -1.97
CA SER A 130 -0.88 -9.96 -2.79
C SER A 130 0.26 -8.94 -2.63
N GLU A 131 1.51 -9.36 -2.84
CA GLU A 131 2.67 -8.47 -2.77
C GLU A 131 2.49 -7.25 -3.68
N SER A 132 1.98 -7.46 -4.89
CA SER A 132 1.66 -6.43 -5.88
C SER A 132 0.63 -5.43 -5.36
N ASP A 133 -0.49 -5.92 -4.83
CA ASP A 133 -1.59 -5.06 -4.35
C ASP A 133 -1.16 -4.26 -3.12
N TYR A 134 -0.46 -4.91 -2.17
CA TYR A 134 0.10 -4.23 -1.00
C TYR A 134 1.08 -3.13 -1.39
N ALA A 135 2.04 -3.45 -2.27
CA ALA A 135 3.06 -2.49 -2.71
C ALA A 135 2.43 -1.29 -3.44
N GLY A 136 1.45 -1.54 -4.31
CA GLY A 136 0.76 -0.47 -5.04
C GLY A 136 -0.11 0.41 -4.15
N LEU A 137 -0.94 -0.18 -3.28
CA LEU A 137 -1.76 0.59 -2.32
C LEU A 137 -0.89 1.42 -1.38
N THR A 138 0.19 0.84 -0.85
CA THR A 138 1.14 1.55 0.01
C THR A 138 1.79 2.71 -0.75
N THR A 139 2.27 2.47 -1.97
CA THR A 139 2.91 3.50 -2.79
C THR A 139 1.95 4.66 -3.08
N LEU A 140 0.73 4.38 -3.51
CA LEU A 140 -0.28 5.42 -3.76
C LEU A 140 -0.61 6.22 -2.49
N SER A 141 -0.79 5.53 -1.36
CA SER A 141 -1.08 6.19 -0.07
C SER A 141 0.05 7.15 0.35
N GLN A 142 1.32 6.78 0.13
CA GLN A 142 2.45 7.65 0.47
C GLN A 142 2.57 8.83 -0.48
N LYS A 143 2.30 8.63 -1.78
CA LYS A 143 2.32 9.72 -2.76
C LYS A 143 1.30 10.82 -2.42
N ILE A 144 0.09 10.46 -1.97
CA ILE A 144 -0.92 11.47 -1.63
C ILE A 144 -0.56 12.32 -0.41
N THR A 145 0.40 11.90 0.43
CA THR A 145 0.85 12.67 1.59
C THR A 145 2.18 13.38 1.38
N ILE A 146 3.04 12.85 0.52
CA ILE A 146 4.36 13.40 0.20
C ILE A 146 4.29 14.42 -0.94
N ASP A 147 3.60 14.08 -2.03
CA ASP A 147 3.70 14.83 -3.30
C ASP A 147 2.62 15.92 -3.42
N LEU A 148 1.53 15.79 -2.66
CA LEU A 148 0.42 16.73 -2.74
C LEU A 148 0.53 17.83 -1.69
N PRO A 149 0.26 19.09 -2.05
CA PRO A 149 0.25 20.19 -1.11
C PRO A 149 -0.89 20.06 -0.10
N ASP A 150 -0.72 20.67 1.06
CA ASP A 150 -1.83 20.85 1.99
C ASP A 150 -2.82 21.86 1.40
N THR A 151 -4.10 21.55 1.50
CA THR A 151 -5.20 22.34 0.91
C THR A 151 -5.52 23.62 1.69
N GLY A 152 -5.07 23.71 2.96
CA GLY A 152 -5.50 24.74 3.91
C GLY A 152 -6.97 24.62 4.36
N ASN A 153 -7.73 23.68 3.78
CA ASN A 153 -9.11 23.41 4.17
C ASN A 153 -9.16 22.56 5.44
N PHE A 154 -10.33 22.57 6.08
CA PHE A 154 -10.63 21.66 7.19
C PHE A 154 -10.27 20.22 6.83
N ARG A 155 -9.51 19.53 7.70
CA ARG A 155 -9.05 18.14 7.52
C ARG A 155 -8.32 17.87 6.19
N ASN A 156 -7.62 18.88 5.69
CA ASN A 156 -6.88 18.81 4.44
C ASN A 156 -7.75 18.30 3.26
N THR A 157 -8.96 18.85 3.15
CA THR A 157 -9.98 18.34 2.22
C THR A 157 -9.87 18.96 0.82
N TRP A 158 -9.72 18.10 -0.18
CA TRP A 158 -9.90 18.38 -1.60
C TRP A 158 -11.38 18.30 -1.95
N VAL A 159 -11.98 19.42 -2.36
CA VAL A 159 -13.44 19.49 -2.60
C VAL A 159 -13.71 19.42 -4.10
N VAL A 160 -14.31 18.31 -4.55
CA VAL A 160 -14.75 18.16 -5.95
C VAL A 160 -16.01 19.00 -6.17
N ASN A 161 -16.06 19.71 -7.31
CA ASN A 161 -17.19 20.51 -7.72
C ASN A 161 -18.43 19.61 -7.97
N GLN A 162 -19.46 19.78 -7.14
CA GLN A 162 -20.67 18.99 -7.18
C GLN A 162 -21.91 19.88 -7.18
N LEU A 163 -22.96 19.43 -7.87
CA LEU A 163 -24.22 20.19 -8.00
C LEU A 163 -24.98 20.33 -6.67
N ARG A 164 -24.71 19.43 -5.71
CA ARG A 164 -25.38 19.39 -4.41
C ARG A 164 -24.36 19.47 -3.29
N THR A 165 -24.74 20.13 -2.20
CA THR A 165 -23.96 20.15 -0.96
C THR A 165 -24.06 18.82 -0.21
N SER A 166 -23.37 18.72 0.94
CA SER A 166 -23.43 17.55 1.84
C SER A 166 -22.93 16.24 1.23
N GLN A 167 -21.95 16.33 0.33
CA GLN A 167 -21.30 15.16 -0.22
C GLN A 167 -20.46 14.46 0.85
N PRO A 168 -20.37 13.11 0.82
CA PRO A 168 -19.47 12.36 1.70
C PRO A 168 -18.03 12.85 1.58
N ILE A 169 -17.30 12.73 2.69
CA ILE A 169 -15.86 13.03 2.77
C ILE A 169 -15.13 11.71 3.03
N ASP A 170 -14.34 11.25 2.06
CA ASP A 170 -13.40 10.16 2.27
C ASP A 170 -12.14 10.74 2.93
N ARG A 171 -11.78 10.24 4.11
CA ARG A 171 -10.64 10.68 4.93
C ARG A 171 -9.58 9.60 4.96
N PHE A 172 -8.34 9.96 4.69
CA PHE A 172 -7.20 9.04 4.62
C PHE A 172 -6.17 9.43 5.68
N PHE A 173 -5.83 8.49 6.54
CA PHE A 173 -4.76 8.64 7.54
C PHE A 173 -3.63 7.71 7.14
N VAL A 174 -2.57 8.30 6.59
CA VAL A 174 -1.42 7.55 6.11
C VAL A 174 -0.27 7.74 7.08
N LYS A 175 0.37 6.63 7.47
CA LYS A 175 1.51 6.67 8.37
C LYS A 175 2.74 7.18 7.62
N GLY A 176 3.29 8.30 8.07
CA GLY A 176 4.51 8.90 7.52
C GLY A 176 5.70 7.96 7.68
N ALA A 177 6.44 7.73 6.60
CA ALA A 177 7.59 6.83 6.60
C ALA A 177 8.73 7.30 7.52
N GLN A 178 8.84 8.61 7.79
CA GLN A 178 9.94 9.19 8.55
C GLN A 178 9.63 9.39 10.03
N ASP A 179 8.43 9.89 10.36
CA ASP A 179 8.04 10.25 11.73
C ASP A 179 7.05 9.26 12.37
N GLY A 180 6.53 8.31 11.59
CA GLY A 180 5.54 7.34 12.03
C GLY A 180 4.19 7.95 12.42
N LYS A 181 3.98 9.24 12.16
CA LYS A 181 2.73 9.95 12.49
C LYS A 181 1.71 9.73 11.38
N LEU A 182 0.43 9.76 11.74
CA LEU A 182 -0.65 9.72 10.77
C LEU A 182 -0.86 11.13 10.18
N LYS A 183 -0.65 11.27 8.86
CA LYS A 183 -1.00 12.48 8.11
C LYS A 183 -2.38 12.30 7.48
N GLU A 184 -3.25 13.31 7.66
CA GLU A 184 -4.60 13.33 7.10
C GLU A 184 -4.63 14.01 5.72
N THR A 185 -5.28 13.36 4.76
CA THR A 185 -5.70 13.93 3.47
C THR A 185 -7.13 13.48 3.22
N SER A 186 -8.00 14.39 2.76
CA SER A 186 -9.42 14.08 2.57
C SER A 186 -9.91 14.47 1.18
N VAL A 187 -10.95 13.81 0.69
CA VAL A 187 -11.65 14.15 -0.55
C VAL A 187 -13.14 14.22 -0.31
N GLN A 188 -13.75 15.34 -0.65
CA GLN A 188 -15.19 15.52 -0.57
C GLN A 188 -15.83 15.42 -1.96
N GLY A 189 -16.88 14.60 -2.06
CA GLY A 189 -17.68 14.51 -3.28
C GLY A 189 -16.99 13.85 -4.45
N TRP A 190 -16.10 12.89 -4.21
CA TRP A 190 -15.50 12.09 -5.26
C TRP A 190 -16.55 11.32 -6.08
N SER A 191 -16.32 11.25 -7.39
CA SER A 191 -17.03 10.41 -8.35
C SER A 191 -16.10 10.06 -9.51
N GLU A 192 -16.32 8.93 -10.18
CA GLU A 192 -15.49 8.49 -11.32
C GLU A 192 -15.47 9.50 -12.49
N ASP A 193 -16.60 10.19 -12.72
CA ASP A 193 -16.79 11.05 -13.91
C ASP A 193 -16.45 12.53 -13.69
N LYS A 194 -16.12 12.94 -12.45
CA LYS A 194 -15.87 14.35 -12.14
C LYS A 194 -14.62 14.54 -11.30
N ARG A 195 -13.77 15.44 -11.79
CA ARG A 195 -12.50 15.79 -11.13
C ARG A 195 -12.32 17.27 -10.90
N GLU A 196 -13.07 18.15 -11.56
CA GLU A 196 -12.99 19.61 -11.33
C GLU A 196 -13.12 19.92 -9.83
N LEU A 197 -12.19 20.71 -9.29
CA LEU A 197 -12.24 21.16 -7.91
C LEU A 197 -13.17 22.37 -7.79
N LYS A 198 -13.87 22.47 -6.66
CA LYS A 198 -14.70 23.64 -6.34
C LYS A 198 -13.83 24.90 -6.24
N ASP A 199 -12.69 24.78 -5.57
CA ASP A 199 -11.68 25.81 -5.41
C ASP A 199 -10.31 25.20 -5.76
N SER A 200 -9.46 25.92 -6.49
CA SER A 200 -8.13 25.45 -6.85
C SER A 200 -7.23 25.26 -5.62
N VAL A 201 -6.38 24.24 -5.61
CA VAL A 201 -5.38 24.01 -4.58
C VAL A 201 -3.99 24.17 -5.20
N GLY A 202 -3.31 25.28 -4.94
CA GLY A 202 -2.07 25.62 -5.63
C GLY A 202 -2.32 25.72 -7.14
N GLU A 203 -1.63 24.88 -7.92
CA GLU A 203 -1.78 24.81 -9.39
C GLU A 203 -2.87 23.83 -9.85
N TYR A 204 -3.47 23.08 -8.94
CA TYR A 204 -4.48 22.07 -9.27
C TYR A 204 -5.87 22.71 -9.37
N THR A 205 -6.45 22.64 -10.56
CA THR A 205 -7.88 22.95 -10.83
C THR A 205 -8.75 21.70 -10.87
N GLU A 206 -8.13 20.52 -10.94
CA GLU A 206 -8.77 19.22 -10.90
C GLU A 206 -8.14 18.35 -9.82
N LEU A 207 -8.91 17.38 -9.30
CA LEU A 207 -8.47 16.40 -8.33
C LEU A 207 -7.27 15.63 -8.92
N PRO A 208 -6.10 15.63 -8.26
CA PRO A 208 -4.91 14.93 -8.75
C PRO A 208 -5.20 13.46 -9.05
N GLU A 209 -4.61 12.93 -10.13
CA GLU A 209 -4.92 11.57 -10.61
C GLU A 209 -4.63 10.52 -9.55
N THR A 210 -3.46 10.62 -8.89
CA THR A 210 -3.07 9.76 -7.77
C THR A 210 -4.14 9.72 -6.67
N LEU A 211 -4.73 10.87 -6.33
CA LEU A 211 -5.73 10.96 -5.28
C LEU A 211 -7.09 10.41 -5.75
N ALA A 212 -7.47 10.71 -6.99
CA ALA A 212 -8.69 10.18 -7.59
C ALA A 212 -8.65 8.64 -7.71
N GLU A 213 -7.53 8.09 -8.15
CA GLU A 213 -7.28 6.64 -8.24
C GLU A 213 -7.33 6.01 -6.85
N PHE A 214 -6.63 6.57 -5.87
CA PHE A 214 -6.59 6.04 -4.51
C PHE A 214 -7.98 6.00 -3.86
N VAL A 215 -8.81 7.04 -4.03
CA VAL A 215 -10.19 7.04 -3.51
C VAL A 215 -11.00 5.90 -4.15
N GLY A 216 -10.88 5.69 -5.46
CA GLY A 216 -11.54 4.60 -6.16
C GLY A 216 -11.15 3.23 -5.60
N LEU A 217 -9.85 2.98 -5.43
CA LEU A 217 -9.32 1.73 -4.88
C LEU A 217 -9.78 1.49 -3.44
N VAL A 218 -9.80 2.52 -2.59
CA VAL A 218 -10.32 2.43 -1.22
C VAL A 218 -11.81 2.07 -1.21
N ARG A 219 -12.59 2.62 -2.15
CA ARG A 219 -14.04 2.37 -2.22
C ARG A 219 -14.38 0.94 -2.65
N GLU A 220 -13.48 0.21 -3.32
CA GLU A 220 -13.64 -1.24 -3.54
C GLU A 220 -13.82 -1.99 -2.21
N ALA A 221 -13.16 -1.58 -1.13
CA ALA A 221 -13.31 -2.21 0.20
C ALA A 221 -14.70 -2.01 0.84
N ARG A 222 -15.56 -1.19 0.25
CA ARG A 222 -16.95 -1.00 0.66
C ARG A 222 -17.93 -1.87 -0.13
N GLU A 223 -17.46 -2.66 -1.08
CA GLU A 223 -18.31 -3.59 -1.84
C GLU A 223 -18.97 -4.61 -0.90
N GLY A 224 -20.30 -4.69 -0.98
CA GLY A 224 -21.13 -5.53 -0.12
C GLY A 224 -21.41 -4.95 1.28
N PHE A 225 -20.92 -3.75 1.60
CA PHE A 225 -21.27 -3.06 2.83
C PHE A 225 -22.69 -2.48 2.75
N GLU A 226 -23.58 -2.96 3.62
CA GLU A 226 -24.93 -2.41 3.79
C GLU A 226 -24.99 -1.63 5.10
N PHE A 227 -25.32 -0.34 5.02
CA PHE A 227 -25.62 0.41 6.24
C PHE A 227 -26.97 -0.02 6.80
N ARG A 228 -26.96 -0.75 7.92
CA ARG A 228 -28.17 -1.15 8.63
C ARG A 228 -28.49 -0.16 9.74
N HIS A 229 -29.73 0.35 9.74
CA HIS A 229 -30.23 1.25 10.77
C HIS A 229 -30.06 0.62 12.18
N GLY A 230 -29.02 1.05 12.90
CA GLY A 230 -28.76 0.65 14.28
C GLY A 230 -27.75 -0.49 14.47
N GLN A 231 -27.14 -1.06 13.42
CA GLN A 231 -26.02 -1.98 13.64
C GLN A 231 -24.74 -1.22 13.94
N THR A 232 -24.07 -1.66 15.01
CA THR A 232 -22.75 -1.21 15.43
C THR A 232 -21.69 -1.71 14.44
N ASP A 233 -20.55 -1.04 14.38
CA ASP A 233 -19.39 -1.51 13.63
C ASP A 233 -19.09 -2.99 13.95
N PRO A 234 -18.73 -3.81 12.94
CA PRO A 234 -18.27 -5.17 13.17
C PRO A 234 -17.15 -5.21 14.21
N PRO A 235 -17.01 -6.28 15.03
CA PRO A 235 -16.00 -6.35 16.07
C PRO A 235 -14.58 -6.03 15.59
N MET A 236 -14.19 -6.49 14.40
CA MET A 236 -12.88 -6.18 13.81
C MET A 236 -12.73 -4.70 13.46
N VAL A 237 -13.76 -4.07 12.89
CA VAL A 237 -13.76 -2.62 12.61
C VAL A 237 -13.58 -1.83 13.91
N LYS A 238 -14.27 -2.23 14.98
CA LYS A 238 -14.10 -1.63 16.30
C LYS A 238 -12.66 -1.78 16.81
N LYS A 239 -12.04 -2.96 16.68
CA LYS A 239 -10.62 -3.16 17.04
C LYS A 239 -9.68 -2.24 16.25
N VAL A 240 -9.93 -2.07 14.94
CA VAL A 240 -9.14 -1.15 14.11
C VAL A 240 -9.33 0.30 14.53
N LYS A 241 -10.55 0.74 14.82
CA LYS A 241 -10.77 2.11 15.31
C LYS A 241 -10.10 2.37 16.66
N GLN A 242 -10.07 1.38 17.55
CA GLN A 242 -9.47 1.50 18.89
C GLN A 242 -7.95 1.69 18.90
N ILE A 243 -7.25 1.36 17.82
CA ILE A 243 -5.81 1.61 17.72
C ILE A 243 -5.49 3.00 17.15
N LEU A 244 -6.50 3.75 16.70
CA LEU A 244 -6.33 5.10 16.19
C LEU A 244 -6.32 6.10 17.36
N PRO A 245 -5.54 7.20 17.24
CA PRO A 245 -5.64 8.34 18.15
C PRO A 245 -7.08 8.88 18.30
N ASP A 246 -7.42 9.38 19.49
CA ASP A 246 -8.76 9.89 19.83
C ASP A 246 -9.19 11.13 19.01
N ASP A 247 -8.26 11.82 18.35
CA ASP A 247 -8.48 13.03 17.56
C ASP A 247 -8.77 12.75 16.06
N ILE A 248 -8.84 11.48 15.67
CA ILE A 248 -9.17 11.01 14.31
C ILE A 248 -10.67 10.75 14.16
#